data_AF-A0A2U2CHC6-F1
#
_entry.id   AF-A0A2U2CHC6-F1
#
_cell.length_a   1.000
_cell.length_b   1.000
_cell.length_c   1.000
_cell.angle_alpha   90.00
_cell.angle_beta   90.00
_cell.angle_gamma   90.00
#
_symmetry.space_group_name_H-M   'P 1'
#
loop_
_entity.id
_entity.type
_entity.pdbx_description
1 polymer ?
#
loop_
_entity_poly.entity_id
_entity_poly.type
_entity_poly.pdbx_seq_one_letter_code
_entity_poly.pdbx_strand_id
1 'polypeptide(L)' 'MPLPKLERPICGARTRAGTPCQARVVPGRRRCRMHGGLSTGPKTDEGRRKIAKAQKRRWRRSGRA' A
#
# COMPACT_ATOMS: atom_id res chain seq x y z
N MET A 1 13.07 7.80 17.57
CA MET A 1 13.24 6.33 17.57
C MET A 1 11.93 5.67 17.16
N PRO A 2 11.92 4.68 16.27
CA PRO A 2 10.70 3.95 15.93
C PRO A 2 10.17 3.18 17.14
N LEU A 3 8.84 3.18 17.33
CA LEU A 3 8.19 2.43 18.42
C LEU A 3 8.59 0.94 18.40
N PRO A 4 8.76 0.30 19.58
CA PRO A 4 8.94 -1.14 19.69
C PRO A 4 7.89 -1.89 18.89
N LYS A 5 8.23 -3.08 18.37
CA LYS A 5 7.30 -3.87 17.56
C LYS A 5 5.96 -4.03 18.26
N LEU A 6 5.99 -4.32 19.56
CA LEU A 6 4.82 -4.62 20.36
C LEU A 6 3.88 -3.43 20.63
N GLU A 7 4.32 -2.20 20.36
CA GLU A 7 3.52 -0.98 20.54
C GLU A 7 3.07 -0.37 19.22
N ARG A 8 3.56 -0.89 18.09
CA ARG A 8 3.16 -0.41 16.77
C ARG A 8 1.70 -0.77 16.47
N PRO A 9 0.93 0.14 15.83
CA PRO A 9 -0.45 -0.13 15.46
C PRO A 9 -0.55 -1.30 14.47
N ILE A 10 -1.73 -1.91 14.43
CA ILE A 10 -2.05 -2.98 13.48
C ILE A 10 -2.27 -2.42 12.07
N CYS A 11 -1.98 -3.24 11.07
CA CYS A 11 -2.09 -2.85 9.66
C CYS A 11 -3.54 -2.58 9.23
N GLY A 12 -4.50 -3.39 9.69
CA GLY A 12 -5.92 -3.24 9.39
C GLY A 12 -6.29 -3.30 7.89
N ALA A 13 -5.40 -3.78 7.02
CA ALA A 13 -5.74 -3.97 5.60
C ALA A 13 -6.62 -5.21 5.43
N ARG A 14 -7.56 -5.19 4.50
CA ARG A 14 -8.39 -6.37 4.19
C ARG A 14 -7.50 -7.48 3.65
N THR A 15 -7.50 -8.63 4.32
CA THR A 15 -6.78 -9.83 3.88
C THR A 15 -7.56 -10.55 2.77
N ARG A 16 -6.95 -11.57 2.16
CA ARG A 16 -7.65 -12.43 1.18
C ARG A 16 -8.85 -13.17 1.78
N ALA A 17 -8.82 -13.44 3.09
CA ALA A 17 -9.93 -14.04 3.83
C ALA A 17 -11.04 -13.04 4.18
N GLY A 18 -10.92 -11.77 3.79
CA GLY A 18 -11.91 -10.74 4.07
C GLY A 18 -11.79 -10.09 5.45
N THR A 19 -10.96 -10.63 6.35
CA THR A 19 -10.74 -10.09 7.70
C THR A 19 -9.67 -9.00 7.73
N PRO A 20 -9.65 -8.11 8.76
CA PRO A 20 -8.59 -7.12 8.93
C PRO A 20 -7.23 -7.74 9.27
N CYS A 21 -6.16 -7.20 8.69
CA CYS A 21 -4.80 -7.66 8.94
C CYS A 21 -4.33 -7.29 10.35
N GLN A 22 -3.99 -8.31 11.15
CA GLN A 22 -3.52 -8.19 12.52
C GLN A 22 -1.99 -7.94 12.63
N ALA A 23 -1.25 -8.02 11.51
CA ALA A 23 0.18 -7.76 11.53
C ALA A 23 0.48 -6.30 11.84
N ARG A 24 1.56 -6.06 12.60
CA ARG A 24 2.01 -4.71 12.99
C ARG A 24 2.59 -3.96 11.79
N VAL A 25 2.41 -2.64 11.79
CA VAL A 25 2.93 -1.78 10.71
C VAL A 25 4.45 -1.77 10.66
N VAL A 26 4.98 -1.47 9.47
CA VAL A 26 6.40 -1.08 9.33
C VAL A 26 6.60 0.25 10.06
N PRO A 27 7.74 0.48 10.74
CA PRO A 27 7.97 1.74 11.44
C PRO A 27 7.80 2.96 10.52
N GLY A 28 7.08 3.98 10.99
CA GLY A 28 6.79 5.19 10.22
C GLY A 28 5.85 4.98 9.02
N ARG A 29 5.14 3.84 8.95
CA ARG A 29 4.23 3.51 7.85
C ARG A 29 2.84 3.13 8.39
N ARG A 30 1.86 3.18 7.49
CA ARG A 30 0.45 2.85 7.79
C ARG A 30 0.10 1.36 7.61
N ARG A 31 0.97 0.58 6.97
CA ARG A 31 0.69 -0.82 6.60
C ARG A 31 1.86 -1.74 6.97
N CYS A 32 1.58 -3.04 7.09
CA CYS A 32 2.60 -4.06 7.32
C CYS A 32 3.34 -4.41 6.02
N ARG A 33 4.41 -5.21 6.13
CA ARG A 33 5.22 -5.63 4.97
C ARG A 33 4.42 -6.27 3.84
N MET A 34 3.37 -7.03 4.18
CA MET A 34 2.55 -7.76 3.22
C MET A 34 1.51 -6.89 2.51
N HIS A 35 1.15 -5.75 3.09
CA HIS A 35 0.13 -4.84 2.57
C HIS A 35 0.74 -3.50 2.12
N GLY A 36 1.98 -3.55 1.60
CA GLY A 36 2.63 -2.40 0.98
C GLY A 36 3.40 -1.49 1.94
N GLY A 37 3.59 -1.87 3.21
CA GLY A 37 4.38 -1.08 4.18
C GLY A 37 5.85 -0.89 3.79
N LEU A 38 6.39 -1.77 2.92
CA LEU A 38 7.73 -1.65 2.34
C LEU A 38 7.73 -0.98 0.96
N SER A 39 6.55 -0.69 0.39
CA SER A 39 6.48 -0.04 -0.91
C SER A 39 6.89 1.43 -0.77
N THR A 40 7.80 1.88 -1.62
CA THR A 40 8.22 3.28 -1.70
C THR A 40 7.49 4.07 -2.78
N GLY A 41 6.66 3.40 -3.59
CA GLY A 41 6.10 3.98 -4.82
C GLY A 41 7.18 4.34 -5.86
N PRO A 42 6.76 4.91 -7.00
CA PRO A 42 7.68 5.44 -8.02
C PRO A 42 8.40 6.69 -7.49
N LYS A 43 9.73 6.67 -7.50
CA LYS A 43 10.56 7.80 -7.07
C LYS A 43 10.86 8.80 -8.20
N THR A 44 10.75 8.37 -9.46
CA THR A 44 11.06 9.19 -10.64
C THR A 44 9.79 9.69 -11.34
N ASP A 45 9.89 10.81 -12.05
CA ASP A 45 8.79 11.36 -12.84
C ASP A 45 8.37 10.43 -13.97
N GLU A 46 9.32 9.77 -14.63
CA GLU A 46 9.03 8.76 -15.63
C GLU A 46 8.22 7.60 -15.03
N GLY A 47 8.61 7.11 -13.84
CA GLY A 47 7.90 6.05 -13.13
C GLY A 47 6.47 6.46 -12.76
N ARG A 48 6.29 7.69 -12.31
CA ARG A 48 4.96 8.26 -12.01
C ARG A 48 4.10 8.34 -13.28
N ARG A 49 4.66 8.82 -14.40
CA ARG A 49 3.97 8.90 -15.70
C ARG A 49 3.54 7.51 -16.20
N LYS A 50 4.42 6.51 -16.07
CA LYS A 50 4.13 5.13 -16.47
C LYS A 50 2.94 4.55 -15.70
N ILE A 51 2.93 4.70 -14.38
CA ILE A 51 1.82 4.23 -13.53
C ILE A 51 0.53 5.00 -13.81
N ALA A 52 0.60 6.32 -14.02
CA ALA A 52 -0.57 7.13 -14.37
C ALA A 52 -1.19 6.69 -15.71
N LYS A 53 -0.37 6.42 -16.74
CA LYS A 53 -0.84 5.90 -18.03
C LYS A 53 -1.51 4.52 -17.86
N ALA A 54 -0.94 3.65 -17.05
CA ALA A 54 -1.52 2.32 -16.76
C ALA A 54 -2.88 2.43 -16.05
N GLN A 55 -3.00 3.31 -15.04
CA GLN A 55 -4.27 3.64 -14.37
C GLN A 55 -5.33 4.11 -15.36
N LYS A 56 -5.02 5.12 -16.18
CA LYS A 56 -5.95 5.65 -17.21
C LYS A 56 -6.46 4.55 -18.15
N ARG A 57 -5.58 3.64 -18.59
CA ARG A 57 -5.98 2.50 -19.44
C ARG A 57 -6.92 1.53 -18.70
N ARG A 58 -6.68 1.27 -17.42
CA ARG A 58 -7.56 0.41 -16.59
C ARG A 58 -8.93 1.05 -16.40
N TRP A 59 -9.01 2.34 -16.11
CA TRP A 59 -10.29 3.05 -15.93
C TRP A 59 -11.15 3.01 -17.19
N ARG A 60 -10.55 3.32 -18.35
CA ARG A 60 -11.23 3.21 -19.66
C ARG A 60 -11.85 1.83 -19.90
N ARG A 61 -11.15 0.75 -19.50
CA ARG A 61 -11.65 -0.63 -19.64
C ARG A 61 -12.73 -1.00 -18.62
N SER A 62 -12.74 -0.34 -17.47
CA SER A 62 -13.65 -0.68 -16.35
C SER A 62 -14.89 0.23 -16.30
N GLY A 63 -15.09 1.09 -17.30
CA GLY A 63 -16.23 2.01 -17.37
C GLY A 63 -16.24 3.12 -16.31
N ARG A 64 -15.16 3.25 -15.51
CA ARG A 64 -15.00 4.31 -14.50
C ARG A 64 -14.30 5.53 -15.11
N ALA A 65 -14.73 5.93 -16.31
CA ALA A 65 -14.16 7.07 -17.02
C ALA A 65 -14.64 8.38 -16.42
#